data_AF-A0A523E856-F1
#
_entry.id   AF-A0A523E856-F1
#
_cell.length_a   1.000
_cell.length_b   1.000
_cell.length_c   1.000
_cell.angle_alpha   90.00
_cell.angle_beta   90.00
_cell.angle_gamma   90.00
#
_symmetry.space_group_name_H-M   'P 1'
#
loop_
_entity.id
_entity.type
_entity.pdbx_description
1 polymer ?
#
loop_
_entity_poly.entity_id
_entity_poly.type
_entity_poly.pdbx_seq_one_letter_code
_entity_poly.pdbx_strand_id
1 'polypeptide(L)' 'MLADSEKLTELIAESERILVFTGAGISTGSGIRDFRGPEGVWKEHQPVY' A
#
# COMPACT_ATOMS: atom_id res chain seq x y z
N MET A 1 6.48 -14.70 -14.37
CA MET A 1 6.07 -13.88 -13.21
C MET A 1 6.57 -12.42 -13.29
N LEU A 2 6.97 -11.90 -14.46
CA LEU A 2 7.42 -10.50 -14.65
C LEU A 2 6.37 -9.59 -15.33
N ALA A 3 5.29 -10.17 -15.87
CA ALA A 3 4.34 -9.48 -16.75
C ALA A 3 3.64 -8.28 -16.08
N ASP A 4 3.36 -8.35 -14.77
CA ASP A 4 2.61 -7.30 -14.07
C ASP A 4 3.46 -6.03 -13.85
N SER A 5 4.77 -6.21 -13.61
CA SER A 5 5.70 -5.09 -13.39
C SER A 5 6.02 -4.36 -14.69
N GLU A 6 6.15 -5.10 -15.80
CA GLU A 6 6.36 -4.51 -17.14
C GLU A 6 5.15 -3.66 -17.54
N LYS A 7 3.93 -4.19 -17.35
CA LYS A 7 2.70 -3.45 -17.67
C LYS A 7 2.53 -2.19 -16.82
N LEU A 8 2.83 -2.25 -15.52
CA LEU A 8 2.78 -1.07 -14.65
C LEU A 8 3.76 0.02 -15.12
N THR A 9 4.96 -0.38 -15.53
CA THR A 9 6.00 0.56 -15.99
C THR A 9 5.56 1.30 -17.24
N GLU A 10 4.96 0.59 -18.21
CA GLU A 10 4.38 1.21 -19.42
C GLU A 10 3.31 2.24 -19.06
N LEU A 11 2.36 1.87 -18.20
CA LEU A 11 1.26 2.76 -17.79
C LEU A 11 1.79 4.03 -17.10
N ILE A 12 2.84 3.91 -16.29
CA ILE A 12 3.49 5.07 -15.66
C ILE A 12 4.17 5.94 -16.73
N ALA A 13 4.89 5.34 -17.67
CA ALA A 13 5.63 6.07 -18.71
C ALA A 13 4.71 6.85 -19.67
N GLU A 14 3.53 6.31 -19.97
CA GLU A 14 2.55 6.92 -20.87
C GLU A 14 1.65 7.97 -20.20
N SER A 15 1.67 8.07 -18.87
CA SER A 15 0.77 8.95 -18.12
C SER A 15 1.24 10.41 -18.08
N GLU A 16 0.40 11.35 -18.53
CA GLU A 16 0.67 12.80 -18.40
C GLU A 16 0.44 13.33 -16.97
N ARG A 17 -0.45 12.68 -16.20
CA ARG A 17 -0.80 13.07 -14.82
C ARG A 17 -1.07 11.81 -14.00
N ILE A 18 -0.36 11.68 -12.87
CA ILE A 18 -0.44 10.51 -12.00
C ILE A 18 -1.01 10.91 -10.64
N LEU A 19 -1.98 10.14 -10.15
CA LEU A 19 -2.48 10.19 -8.78
C LEU A 19 -2.22 8.85 -8.12
N VAL A 20 -1.64 8.88 -6.91
CA VAL A 20 -1.34 7.67 -6.14
C VAL A 20 -2.19 7.66 -4.88
N PHE A 21 -2.92 6.57 -4.66
CA PHE A 21 -3.60 6.31 -3.40
C PHE A 21 -2.72 5.45 -2.51
N THR A 22 -2.50 5.90 -1.27
CA THR A 22 -1.70 5.16 -0.29
C THR A 22 -2.52 4.86 0.95
N GLY A 23 -2.22 3.73 1.59
CA GLY A 23 -2.71 3.41 2.94
C GLY A 23 -1.55 3.17 3.91
N ALA A 24 -1.87 2.87 5.18
CA ALA A 24 -0.86 2.66 6.23
C ALA A 24 0.18 1.57 5.89
N GLY A 25 -0.17 0.61 5.03
CA GLY A 25 0.72 -0.47 4.60
C GLY A 25 2.06 0.02 4.02
N ILE A 26 2.09 1.17 3.34
CA ILE A 26 3.33 1.72 2.77
C ILE A 26 4.36 2.11 3.85
N SER A 27 3.90 2.38 5.06
CA SER A 27 4.75 2.81 6.20
C SER A 27 5.22 1.64 7.08
N THR A 28 4.78 0.40 6.82
CA THR A 28 5.17 -0.76 7.63
C THR A 28 6.69 -1.00 7.60
N GLY A 29 7.32 -0.79 6.44
CA GLY A 29 8.78 -0.91 6.29
C GLY A 29 9.58 0.14 7.05
N SER A 30 8.96 1.24 7.52
CA SER A 30 9.60 2.26 8.37
C SER A 30 9.28 2.09 9.85
N GLY A 31 8.66 0.98 10.25
CA GLY A 31 8.33 0.67 11.64
C GLY A 31 6.99 1.22 12.13
N ILE A 32 6.19 1.84 11.26
CA ILE A 32 4.83 2.29 11.60
C ILE A 32 3.87 1.15 11.27
N ARG A 33 3.25 0.57 12.30
CA ARG A 33 2.28 -0.52 12.13
C ARG A 33 1.07 -0.06 11.31
N ASP A 34 0.56 -0.94 10.46
CA ASP A 34 -0.72 -0.73 9.79
C ASP A 34 -1.91 -1.08 10.71
N PHE A 35 -3.12 -1.01 10.16
CA PHE A 35 -4.33 -1.32 10.91
C PHE A 35 -4.72 -2.80 10.87
N ARG A 36 -4.57 -3.46 9.73
CA ARG A 36 -5.25 -4.75 9.43
C ARG A 36 -4.32 -5.87 8.94
N GLY A 37 -3.04 -5.58 8.75
CA GLY A 37 -2.04 -6.53 8.29
C GLY A 37 -1.74 -7.62 9.32
N PRO A 38 -0.75 -8.49 9.06
CA PRO A 38 -0.37 -9.57 9.97
C PRO A 38 -0.17 -9.11 11.42
N GLU A 39 0.47 -7.96 11.61
CA GLU A 39 0.75 -7.32 12.90
C GLU A 39 -0.05 -6.00 13.10
N GLY A 40 -1.19 -5.89 12.40
CA GLY A 40 -1.99 -4.67 12.40
C GLY A 40 -2.61 -4.35 13.76
N VAL A 41 -2.66 -3.06 14.12
CA VAL A 41 -3.05 -2.61 15.46
C VAL A 41 -4.48 -3.03 15.86
N TRP A 42 -5.38 -3.28 14.90
CA TRP A 42 -6.75 -3.69 15.21
C TRP A 42 -6.90 -5.15 15.61
N LYS A 43 -5.84 -5.95 15.50
CA LYS A 43 -5.80 -7.29 16.09
C LYS A 43 -5.58 -7.26 17.60
N GLU A 44 -4.97 -6.18 18.10
CA GLU A 44 -4.73 -5.96 19.53
C GLU A 44 -5.81 -5.07 20.17
N HIS A 45 -6.35 -4.12 19.41
CA HIS A 45 -7.28 -3.11 19.90
C HIS A 45 -8.50 -2.98 18.97
N GLN A 46 -9.71 -3.22 19.48
CA GLN A 46 -10.91 -3.00 18.68
C GLN A 46 -11.17 -1.50 18.49
N PRO A 47 -11.49 -1.03 17.27
CA PRO A 47 -11.92 0.34 17.05
C PRO A 47 -13.23 0.61 17.83
N VAL A 48 -13.31 1.75 18.50
CA VAL A 48 -14.57 2.22 19.09
C VAL A 48 -15.41 2.85 17.97
N TYR A 49 -16.63 2.36 17.78
CA TYR A 49 -17.62 2.89 16.83
C TYR A 49 -18.73 3.62 17.58
#